data_AF-A0A8B6BY48-F1
#
_entry.id   AF-A0A8B6BY48-F1
#
_cell.length_a   1.000
_cell.length_b   1.000
_cell.length_c   1.000
_cell.angle_alpha   90.00
_cell.angle_beta   90.00
_cell.angle_gamma   90.00
#
_symmetry.space_group_name_H-M   'P 1'
#
loop_
_entity.id
_entity.type
_entity.pdbx_description
1 polymer ?
#
loop_
_entity_poly.entity_id
_entity_poly.type
_entity_poly.pdbx_seq_one_letter_code
_entity_poly.pdbx_strand_id
1 'polypeptide(L)'
;MPTNVHHKLYHFYDQIIQDTILDNEVLDLLISRCILRKEDRAEIEHHPRQSDRNKCILDLLIQRPEDAYNDLLDVLMESSSCSKHLIDCMKSQQFSNLTVVSQSKVKSCITGFHSVRLQKNYYHLVQNLFDTESLIDSLITKGVLNPDDREEINTSGVQAKINRKLLDHIRSKEDYQFFLEALNDDPMNTKLVSDLASCDVKQDDLKLLQAGATVPQLANRPGFQTLVTLVCMFKEIQISNTEPESHDTSLSADLYRLQSMYKKIIKMSSMDLHQYQQFVQTANEVRYL
;
A
#
# COMPACT_ATOMS: atom_id res chain seq x y z
N MET A 1 28.99 11.60 7.95
CA MET A 1 28.41 11.09 6.70
C MET A 1 27.90 9.69 6.98
N PRO A 2 26.62 9.38 6.80
CA PRO A 2 26.13 8.01 6.93
C PRO A 2 26.86 7.12 5.92
N THR A 3 27.42 6.02 6.38
CA THR A 3 28.12 5.05 5.54
C THR A 3 27.10 4.28 4.69
N ASN A 4 27.57 3.72 3.57
CA ASN A 4 26.73 2.96 2.61
C ASN A 4 25.89 1.87 3.32
N VAL A 5 26.43 1.32 4.41
CA VAL A 5 25.84 0.25 5.22
C VAL A 5 24.60 0.71 5.98
N HIS A 6 24.66 1.85 6.67
CA HIS A 6 23.48 2.38 7.38
C HIS A 6 22.33 2.60 6.42
N HIS A 7 22.64 3.06 5.20
CA HIS A 7 21.65 3.25 4.15
C HIS A 7 20.94 1.94 3.76
N LYS A 8 21.64 0.80 3.76
CA LYS A 8 21.05 -0.51 3.49
C LYS A 8 20.12 -0.97 4.61
N LEU A 9 20.54 -0.82 5.88
CA LEU A 9 19.68 -1.11 7.03
C LEU A 9 18.41 -0.25 7.00
N TYR A 10 18.55 1.05 6.76
CA TYR A 10 17.41 1.96 6.62
C TYR A 10 16.48 1.59 5.46
N HIS A 11 17.03 1.10 4.35
CA HIS A 11 16.23 0.70 3.19
C HIS A 11 15.29 -0.47 3.49
N PHE A 12 15.72 -1.43 4.29
CA PHE A 12 14.93 -2.59 4.67
C PHE A 12 14.25 -2.45 6.04
N TYR A 13 14.35 -1.29 6.69
CA TYR A 13 13.98 -1.10 8.09
C TYR A 13 12.51 -1.48 8.36
N ASP A 14 11.58 -0.88 7.62
CA ASP A 14 10.15 -1.17 7.79
C ASP A 14 9.81 -2.62 7.42
N GLN A 15 10.48 -3.15 6.39
CA GLN A 15 10.25 -4.52 5.94
C GLN A 15 10.72 -5.54 6.97
N ILE A 16 11.87 -5.30 7.61
CA ILE A 16 12.37 -6.16 8.70
C ILE A 16 11.44 -6.06 9.92
N ILE A 17 10.94 -4.87 10.25
CA ILE A 17 10.01 -4.69 11.37
C ILE A 17 8.70 -5.43 11.15
N GLN A 18 8.14 -5.36 9.93
CA GLN A 18 6.82 -5.90 9.62
C GLN A 18 6.83 -7.38 9.21
N ASP A 19 7.79 -7.78 8.38
CA ASP A 19 7.76 -9.05 7.67
C ASP A 19 8.76 -10.09 8.20
N THR A 20 9.57 -9.73 9.20
CA THR A 20 10.59 -10.61 9.76
C THR A 20 10.40 -10.81 11.24
N ILE A 21 10.65 -12.02 11.71
CA ILE A 21 10.74 -12.30 13.14
C ILE A 21 12.24 -12.38 13.46
N LEU A 22 12.80 -11.30 14.01
CA LEU A 22 14.12 -11.36 14.66
C LEU A 22 13.92 -12.00 16.03
N ASP A 23 13.78 -13.32 16.04
CA ASP A 23 13.50 -14.10 17.24
C ASP A 23 14.74 -14.25 18.14
N ASN A 24 14.59 -15.05 19.20
CA ASN A 24 15.67 -15.33 20.13
C ASN A 24 16.85 -16.07 19.47
N GLU A 25 16.62 -16.87 18.42
CA GLU A 25 17.70 -17.54 17.67
C GLU A 25 18.57 -16.50 16.98
N VAL A 26 17.94 -15.57 16.24
CA VAL A 26 18.63 -14.45 15.59
C VAL A 26 19.39 -13.59 16.62
N LEU A 27 18.75 -13.28 17.75
CA LEU A 27 19.37 -12.48 18.81
C LEU A 27 20.58 -13.18 19.45
N ASP A 28 20.46 -14.46 19.76
CA ASP A 28 21.56 -15.26 20.32
C ASP A 28 22.73 -15.34 19.34
N LEU A 29 22.45 -15.48 18.03
CA LEU A 29 23.48 -15.45 16.98
C LEU A 29 24.16 -14.07 16.90
N LEU A 30 23.40 -12.96 16.92
CA LEU A 30 23.95 -11.61 16.91
C LEU A 30 24.88 -11.34 18.11
N ILE A 31 24.53 -11.85 19.28
CA ILE A 31 25.35 -11.72 20.50
C ILE A 31 26.58 -12.63 20.41
N SER A 32 26.43 -13.87 19.93
CA SER A 32 27.53 -14.83 19.81
C SER A 32 28.66 -14.33 18.89
N ARG A 33 28.30 -13.54 17.87
CA ARG A 33 29.21 -12.90 16.93
C ARG A 33 29.74 -11.54 17.41
N CYS A 34 29.38 -11.13 18.63
CA CYS A 34 29.76 -9.84 19.21
C CYS A 34 29.27 -8.61 18.42
N ILE A 35 28.21 -8.76 17.62
CA ILE A 35 27.57 -7.65 16.89
C ILE A 35 26.73 -6.83 17.88
N LEU A 36 25.95 -7.55 18.70
CA LEU A 36 25.25 -7.02 19.85
C LEU A 36 25.96 -7.45 21.14
N ARG A 37 25.81 -6.64 22.19
CA ARG A 37 26.33 -6.91 23.52
C ARG A 37 25.30 -7.67 24.34
N LYS A 38 25.76 -8.31 25.42
CA LYS A 38 24.84 -9.01 26.35
C LYS A 38 23.88 -8.05 27.05
N GLU A 39 24.31 -6.80 27.28
CA GLU A 39 23.49 -5.77 27.90
C GLU A 39 22.34 -5.34 26.97
N ASP A 40 22.57 -5.29 25.67
CA ASP A 40 21.55 -4.95 24.65
C ASP A 40 20.37 -5.94 24.70
N ARG A 41 20.62 -7.20 25.08
CA ARG A 41 19.58 -8.23 25.20
C ARG A 41 18.47 -7.81 26.16
N ALA A 42 18.85 -7.24 27.32
CA ALA A 42 17.88 -6.82 28.33
C ALA A 42 17.01 -5.66 27.82
N GLU A 43 17.61 -4.73 27.05
CA GLU A 43 16.89 -3.63 26.41
C GLU A 43 15.87 -4.15 25.39
N ILE A 44 16.29 -5.07 24.52
CA ILE A 44 15.41 -5.67 23.50
C ILE A 44 14.28 -6.46 24.16
N GLU A 45 14.58 -7.32 25.14
CA GLU A 45 13.59 -8.16 25.82
C GLU A 45 12.57 -7.35 26.65
N HIS A 46 12.89 -6.10 27.00
CA HIS A 46 11.97 -5.18 27.67
C HIS A 46 10.76 -4.82 26.81
N HIS A 47 10.88 -4.93 25.48
CA HIS A 47 9.77 -4.65 24.57
C HIS A 47 8.82 -5.85 24.48
N PRO A 48 7.50 -5.67 24.71
CA PRO A 48 6.55 -6.79 24.71
C PRO A 48 6.13 -7.23 23.30
N ARG A 49 6.20 -6.34 22.31
CA ARG A 49 5.79 -6.62 20.92
C ARG A 49 7.00 -6.97 20.06
N GLN A 50 6.83 -7.96 19.18
CA GLN A 50 7.90 -8.38 18.27
C GLN A 50 8.37 -7.25 17.33
N SER A 51 7.44 -6.42 16.83
CA SER A 51 7.78 -5.26 16.00
C SER A 51 8.70 -4.27 16.73
N ASP A 52 8.44 -4.04 18.02
CA ASP A 52 9.21 -3.10 18.84
C ASP A 52 10.60 -3.68 19.16
N ARG A 53 10.69 -5.01 19.35
CA ARG A 53 11.97 -5.73 19.47
C ARG A 53 12.79 -5.63 18.18
N ASN A 54 12.17 -5.91 17.03
CA ASN A 54 12.84 -5.80 15.73
C ASN A 54 13.39 -4.40 15.52
N LYS A 55 12.57 -3.39 15.84
CA LYS A 55 12.95 -1.98 15.77
C LYS A 55 14.17 -1.67 16.65
N CYS A 56 14.12 -2.09 17.91
CA CYS A 56 15.23 -1.91 18.87
C CYS A 56 16.53 -2.58 18.36
N ILE A 57 16.45 -3.80 17.83
CA ILE A 57 17.59 -4.50 17.23
C ILE A 57 18.19 -3.67 16.07
N LEU A 58 17.35 -3.18 15.16
CA LEU A 58 17.81 -2.38 14.02
C LEU A 58 18.44 -1.06 14.47
N ASP A 59 17.84 -0.37 15.44
CA ASP A 59 18.36 0.88 16.00
C ASP A 59 19.74 0.68 16.63
N LEU A 60 19.94 -0.44 17.33
CA LEU A 60 21.25 -0.82 17.87
C LEU A 60 22.24 -1.12 16.75
N LEU A 61 21.86 -1.90 15.72
CA LEU A 61 22.71 -2.24 14.58
C LEU A 61 23.15 -1.00 13.77
N ILE A 62 22.32 0.02 13.66
CA ILE A 62 22.66 1.30 13.03
C ILE A 62 23.76 2.05 13.81
N GLN A 63 23.90 1.78 15.11
CA GLN A 63 24.97 2.35 15.95
C GLN A 63 26.24 1.48 15.96
N ARG A 64 26.25 0.34 15.27
CA ARG A 64 27.38 -0.61 15.20
C ARG A 64 28.30 -0.30 14.00
N PRO A 65 29.47 -0.96 13.90
CA PRO A 65 30.42 -0.74 12.81
C PRO A 65 29.83 -1.07 11.43
N GLU A 66 30.52 -0.65 10.37
CA GLU A 66 30.08 -0.83 8.97
C GLU A 66 29.79 -2.30 8.58
N ASP A 67 30.36 -3.28 9.26
CA ASP A 67 30.11 -4.68 8.90
C ASP A 67 28.78 -5.22 9.44
N ALA A 68 28.09 -4.50 10.33
CA ALA A 68 26.89 -4.95 11.02
C ALA A 68 25.73 -5.34 10.08
N TYR A 69 25.62 -4.73 8.88
CA TYR A 69 24.64 -5.16 7.89
C TYR A 69 24.97 -6.54 7.30
N ASN A 70 26.23 -6.76 6.93
CA ASN A 70 26.66 -8.04 6.36
C ASN A 70 26.55 -9.12 7.43
N ASP A 71 26.95 -8.79 8.66
CA ASP A 71 26.82 -9.70 9.78
C ASP A 71 25.36 -10.04 10.10
N LEU A 72 24.45 -9.05 10.05
CA LEU A 72 23.01 -9.30 10.15
C LEU A 72 22.56 -10.24 9.03
N LEU A 73 22.94 -9.96 7.78
CA LEU A 73 22.55 -10.78 6.64
C LEU A 73 23.03 -12.22 6.78
N ASP A 74 24.26 -12.43 7.27
CA ASP A 74 24.80 -13.75 7.55
C ASP A 74 24.03 -14.47 8.66
N VAL A 75 23.69 -13.76 9.73
CA VAL A 75 22.83 -14.32 10.79
C VAL A 75 21.44 -14.69 10.26
N LEU A 76 20.82 -13.85 9.42
CA LEU A 76 19.52 -14.14 8.83
C LEU A 76 19.58 -15.35 7.89
N MET A 77 20.70 -15.55 7.18
CA MET A 77 20.91 -16.75 6.36
C MET A 77 21.04 -18.04 7.17
N GLU A 78 21.63 -17.94 8.36
CA GLU A 78 21.84 -19.08 9.27
C GLU A 78 20.61 -19.41 10.09
N SER A 79 19.79 -18.40 10.40
CA SER A 79 18.53 -18.58 11.10
C SER A 79 17.53 -19.37 10.26
N SER A 80 16.84 -20.29 10.93
CA SER A 80 15.81 -21.11 10.31
C SER A 80 14.47 -20.39 10.12
N SER A 81 14.27 -19.29 10.84
CA SER A 81 12.99 -18.58 10.95
C SER A 81 12.83 -17.39 10.01
N CYS A 82 13.90 -16.95 9.34
CA CYS A 82 13.87 -15.78 8.48
C CYS A 82 13.32 -16.08 7.07
N SER A 83 12.61 -15.11 6.49
CA SER A 83 12.06 -15.21 5.13
C SER A 83 13.18 -15.24 4.09
N LYS A 84 13.30 -16.36 3.36
CA LYS A 84 14.25 -16.51 2.23
C LYS A 84 14.11 -15.39 1.21
N HIS A 85 12.88 -14.94 0.95
CA HIS A 85 12.61 -13.83 0.02
C HIS A 85 13.27 -12.53 0.49
N LEU A 86 13.15 -12.18 1.78
CA LEU A 86 13.81 -10.98 2.31
C LEU A 86 15.33 -11.10 2.19
N ILE A 87 15.90 -12.25 2.55
CA ILE A 87 17.34 -12.51 2.45
C ILE A 87 17.80 -12.33 1.00
N ASP A 88 17.05 -12.85 0.02
CA ASP A 88 17.35 -12.70 -1.40
C ASP A 88 17.23 -11.23 -1.85
N CYS A 89 16.27 -10.46 -1.34
CA CYS A 89 16.18 -9.02 -1.56
C CYS A 89 17.40 -8.28 -0.99
N MET A 90 17.80 -8.58 0.24
CA MET A 90 18.96 -7.99 0.91
C MET A 90 20.29 -8.34 0.21
N LYS A 91 20.40 -9.56 -0.34
CA LYS A 91 21.54 -10.03 -1.12
C LYS A 91 21.60 -9.43 -2.52
N SER A 92 20.47 -9.39 -3.24
CA SER A 92 20.42 -8.89 -4.61
C SER A 92 20.70 -7.39 -4.70
N GLN A 93 20.54 -6.67 -3.58
CA GLN A 93 21.04 -5.31 -3.42
C GLN A 93 22.53 -5.23 -3.02
N GLN A 94 23.32 -6.30 -3.12
CA GLN A 94 24.78 -6.20 -3.15
C GLN A 94 25.21 -5.62 -4.50
N PHE A 95 25.29 -4.30 -4.53
CA PHE A 95 25.35 -3.47 -5.72
C PHE A 95 26.48 -3.77 -6.72
N SER A 96 26.08 -3.93 -7.97
CA SER A 96 26.75 -3.23 -9.07
C SER A 96 26.59 -1.71 -8.87
N ASN A 97 27.67 -1.07 -8.40
CA ASN A 97 27.93 0.38 -8.50
C ASN A 97 26.98 1.35 -7.76
N LEU A 98 26.95 1.32 -6.41
CA LEU A 98 26.63 2.53 -5.63
C LEU A 98 27.84 3.45 -5.55
N THR A 99 28.18 4.11 -6.64
CA THR A 99 28.82 5.41 -6.55
C THR A 99 27.84 6.37 -5.89
N VAL A 100 28.14 6.78 -4.66
CA VAL A 100 27.50 7.89 -3.91
C VAL A 100 26.06 8.12 -4.34
N VAL A 101 25.18 7.19 -3.98
CA VAL A 101 23.76 7.42 -4.16
C VAL A 101 23.36 8.41 -3.08
N SER A 102 23.28 9.68 -3.50
CA SER A 102 22.65 10.75 -2.76
C SER A 102 21.35 10.25 -2.13
N GLN A 103 21.08 10.67 -0.89
CA GLN A 103 19.88 10.34 -0.11
C GLN A 103 18.55 10.46 -0.91
N SER A 104 18.55 11.19 -2.03
CA SER A 104 17.44 11.29 -2.97
C SER A 104 16.97 9.95 -3.57
N LYS A 105 17.83 8.95 -3.75
CA LYS A 105 17.46 7.70 -4.47
C LYS A 105 16.89 6.60 -3.57
N VAL A 106 17.25 6.56 -2.27
CA VAL A 106 16.56 5.69 -1.30
C VAL A 106 15.22 6.28 -0.88
N LYS A 107 15.14 7.62 -0.78
CA LYS A 107 13.86 8.32 -0.71
C LYS A 107 12.95 7.90 -1.88
N SER A 108 13.47 7.77 -3.10
CA SER A 108 12.67 7.37 -4.27
C SER A 108 12.11 5.93 -4.23
N CYS A 109 12.71 5.01 -3.46
CA CYS A 109 12.17 3.64 -3.34
C CYS A 109 11.09 3.55 -2.27
N ILE A 110 11.32 4.20 -1.11
CA ILE A 110 10.34 4.25 -0.01
C ILE A 110 9.08 4.98 -0.47
N THR A 111 9.23 6.08 -1.22
CA THR A 111 8.08 6.75 -1.87
C THR A 111 7.35 5.86 -2.87
N GLY A 112 8.03 4.89 -3.50
CA GLY A 112 7.43 3.93 -4.40
C GLY A 112 6.38 3.04 -3.73
N PHE A 113 6.72 2.42 -2.60
CA PHE A 113 5.78 1.57 -1.84
C PHE A 113 4.59 2.38 -1.29
N HIS A 114 4.85 3.57 -0.77
CA HIS A 114 3.82 4.47 -0.27
C HIS A 114 2.86 4.93 -1.38
N SER A 115 3.41 5.28 -2.55
CA SER A 115 2.62 5.64 -3.71
C SER A 115 1.74 4.48 -4.18
N VAL A 116 2.25 3.24 -4.16
CA VAL A 116 1.42 2.06 -4.44
C VAL A 116 0.32 1.87 -3.39
N ARG A 117 0.62 2.01 -2.08
CA ARG A 117 -0.40 1.89 -1.01
C ARG A 117 -1.51 2.93 -1.20
N LEU A 118 -1.14 4.18 -1.44
CA LEU A 118 -2.09 5.26 -1.76
C LEU A 118 -2.92 4.91 -2.98
N GLN A 119 -2.28 4.46 -4.05
CA GLN A 119 -2.94 4.15 -5.31
C GLN A 119 -3.96 3.02 -5.16
N LYS A 120 -3.61 1.94 -4.47
CA LYS A 120 -4.52 0.79 -4.22
C LYS A 120 -5.73 1.19 -3.39
N ASN A 121 -5.55 2.10 -2.43
CA ASN A 121 -6.60 2.55 -1.52
C ASN A 121 -7.27 3.85 -1.98
N TYR A 122 -6.90 4.39 -3.14
CA TYR A 122 -7.24 5.75 -3.56
C TYR A 122 -8.75 5.99 -3.53
N TYR A 123 -9.53 5.10 -4.13
CA TYR A 123 -10.99 5.22 -4.15
C TYR A 123 -11.60 5.18 -2.74
N HIS A 124 -11.11 4.28 -1.89
CA HIS A 124 -11.57 4.15 -0.52
C HIS A 124 -11.28 5.41 0.29
N LEU A 125 -10.07 5.96 0.17
CA LEU A 125 -9.69 7.20 0.83
C LEU A 125 -10.52 8.39 0.33
N VAL A 126 -10.75 8.52 -0.98
CA VAL A 126 -11.59 9.59 -1.53
C VAL A 126 -12.99 9.60 -0.93
N GLN A 127 -13.58 8.42 -0.70
CA GLN A 127 -14.95 8.30 -0.18
C GLN A 127 -15.04 8.45 1.34
N ASN A 128 -14.00 8.07 2.07
CA ASN A 128 -14.08 7.91 3.53
C ASN A 128 -13.19 8.87 4.32
N LEU A 129 -12.39 9.73 3.67
CA LEU A 129 -11.68 10.79 4.37
C LEU A 129 -12.69 11.80 4.95
N PHE A 130 -12.67 11.90 6.28
CA PHE A 130 -13.47 12.85 7.05
C PHE A 130 -12.60 14.05 7.47
N ASP A 131 -13.26 15.20 7.67
CA ASP A 131 -12.65 16.45 8.15
C ASP A 131 -11.34 16.85 7.45
N THR A 132 -11.44 17.03 6.13
CA THR A 132 -10.26 17.32 5.30
C THR A 132 -9.62 18.66 5.61
N GLU A 133 -10.34 19.62 6.18
CA GLU A 133 -9.76 20.91 6.61
C GLU A 133 -8.74 20.72 7.74
N SER A 134 -9.13 19.99 8.80
CA SER A 134 -8.24 19.69 9.93
C SER A 134 -7.00 18.90 9.48
N LEU A 135 -7.20 17.94 8.58
CA LEU A 135 -6.10 17.17 7.97
C LEU A 135 -5.16 18.07 7.17
N ILE A 136 -5.68 19.00 6.35
CA ILE A 136 -4.86 19.96 5.60
C ILE A 136 -4.07 20.86 6.56
N ASP A 137 -4.69 21.37 7.62
CA ASP A 137 -4.03 22.22 8.62
C ASP A 137 -2.88 21.48 9.33
N SER A 138 -3.08 20.22 9.69
CA SER A 138 -2.04 19.33 10.22
C SER A 138 -0.89 19.12 9.23
N LEU A 139 -1.21 18.87 7.95
CA LEU A 139 -0.22 18.69 6.88
C LEU A 139 0.58 19.95 6.58
N ILE A 140 -0.02 21.14 6.66
CA ILE A 140 0.69 22.42 6.55
C ILE A 140 1.62 22.61 7.75
N THR A 141 1.14 22.31 8.96
CA THR A 141 1.94 22.43 10.20
C THR A 141 3.16 21.50 10.16
N LYS A 142 3.01 20.30 9.58
CA LYS A 142 4.10 19.33 9.37
C LYS A 142 4.97 19.65 8.14
N GLY A 143 4.64 20.69 7.35
CA GLY A 143 5.41 21.12 6.19
C GLY A 143 5.23 20.29 4.92
N VAL A 144 4.23 19.41 4.86
CA VAL A 144 3.94 18.56 3.69
C VAL A 144 3.24 19.37 2.59
N LEU A 145 2.29 20.22 3.01
CA LEU A 145 1.56 21.14 2.16
C LEU A 145 1.96 22.59 2.48
N ASN A 146 1.80 23.48 1.51
CA ASN A 146 1.88 24.92 1.74
C ASN A 146 0.47 25.55 1.68
N PRO A 147 0.32 26.84 2.05
CA PRO A 147 -0.98 27.53 1.98
C PRO A 147 -1.58 27.59 0.57
N ASP A 148 -0.75 27.62 -0.48
CA ASP A 148 -1.23 27.65 -1.87
C ASP A 148 -1.88 26.31 -2.26
N ASP A 149 -1.29 25.18 -1.82
CA ASP A 149 -1.85 23.83 -1.98
C ASP A 149 -3.27 23.78 -1.35
N ARG A 150 -3.48 24.42 -0.19
CA ARG A 150 -4.81 24.50 0.46
C ARG A 150 -5.82 25.22 -0.40
N GLU A 151 -5.48 26.39 -0.94
CA GLU A 151 -6.39 27.13 -1.81
C GLU A 151 -6.78 26.28 -3.03
N GLU A 152 -5.81 25.63 -3.67
CA GLU A 152 -6.06 24.74 -4.81
C GLU A 152 -6.99 23.57 -4.46
N ILE A 153 -6.75 22.90 -3.33
CA ILE A 153 -7.56 21.78 -2.86
C ILE A 153 -8.99 22.24 -2.57
N ASN A 154 -9.16 23.39 -1.92
CA ASN A 154 -10.44 23.92 -1.45
C ASN A 154 -11.27 24.63 -2.52
N THR A 155 -10.72 24.86 -3.72
CA THR A 155 -11.50 25.38 -4.86
C THR A 155 -12.70 24.49 -5.26
N SER A 156 -12.75 23.24 -4.80
CA SER A 156 -13.85 22.31 -5.10
C SER A 156 -14.91 22.32 -4.01
N GLY A 157 -16.16 22.70 -4.31
CA GLY A 157 -17.27 22.64 -3.34
C GLY A 157 -17.82 21.25 -3.00
N VAL A 158 -17.14 20.16 -3.40
CA VAL A 158 -17.61 18.77 -3.20
C VAL A 158 -16.52 17.98 -2.48
N GLN A 159 -16.83 17.41 -1.31
CA GLN A 159 -15.86 16.72 -0.45
C GLN A 159 -15.02 15.67 -1.19
N ALA A 160 -15.66 14.80 -1.99
CA ALA A 160 -14.93 13.79 -2.76
C ALA A 160 -13.93 14.40 -3.78
N LYS A 161 -14.18 15.60 -4.29
CA LYS A 161 -13.24 16.31 -5.15
C LYS A 161 -12.11 16.94 -4.34
N ILE A 162 -12.40 17.49 -3.16
CA ILE A 162 -11.39 17.98 -2.21
C ILE A 162 -10.45 16.83 -1.83
N ASN A 163 -11.00 15.69 -1.40
CA ASN A 163 -10.23 14.50 -1.03
C ASN A 163 -9.36 14.01 -2.18
N ARG A 164 -9.91 14.01 -3.40
CA ARG A 164 -9.15 13.63 -4.61
C ARG A 164 -7.95 14.53 -4.82
N LYS A 165 -8.16 15.86 -4.81
CA LYS A 165 -7.08 16.83 -4.96
C LYS A 165 -6.03 16.66 -3.87
N LEU A 166 -6.43 16.57 -2.60
CA LEU A 166 -5.51 16.32 -1.49
C LEU A 166 -4.63 15.10 -1.76
N LEU A 167 -5.22 13.96 -2.12
CA LEU A 167 -4.47 12.74 -2.40
C LEU A 167 -3.55 12.87 -3.61
N ASP A 168 -3.94 13.64 -4.64
CA ASP A 168 -3.09 13.92 -5.79
C ASP A 168 -1.86 14.76 -5.40
N HIS A 169 -2.02 15.77 -4.53
CA HIS A 169 -0.89 16.50 -3.97
C HIS A 169 -0.01 15.57 -3.14
N ILE A 170 -0.56 14.82 -2.17
CA ILE A 170 0.21 13.91 -1.30
C ILE A 170 0.97 12.85 -2.10
N ARG A 171 0.39 12.31 -3.17
CA ARG A 171 1.06 11.31 -4.02
C ARG A 171 2.34 11.84 -4.67
N SER A 172 2.43 13.15 -4.89
CA SER A 172 3.60 13.80 -5.47
C SER A 172 4.67 14.20 -4.44
N LYS A 173 4.36 14.13 -3.14
CA LYS A 173 5.24 14.57 -2.06
C LYS A 173 6.02 13.37 -1.50
N GLU A 174 7.22 13.62 -1.01
CA GLU A 174 8.09 12.57 -0.46
C GLU A 174 7.69 12.16 0.97
N ASP A 175 6.91 12.99 1.65
CA ASP A 175 6.69 12.90 3.10
C ASP A 175 5.40 12.15 3.48
N TYR A 176 5.21 10.96 2.92
CA TYR A 176 4.03 10.13 3.19
C TYR A 176 3.85 9.77 4.68
N GLN A 177 4.94 9.66 5.43
CA GLN A 177 4.88 9.35 6.85
C GLN A 177 4.13 10.44 7.64
N PHE A 178 4.35 11.72 7.33
CA PHE A 178 3.64 12.82 7.97
C PHE A 178 2.14 12.82 7.61
N PHE A 179 1.78 12.31 6.44
CA PHE A 179 0.37 12.08 6.08
C PHE A 179 -0.26 10.98 6.94
N LEU A 180 0.42 9.86 7.16
CA LEU A 180 -0.08 8.81 8.06
C LEU A 180 -0.23 9.29 9.50
N GLU A 181 0.74 10.06 9.99
CA GLU A 181 0.66 10.67 11.32
C GLU A 181 -0.54 11.62 11.42
N ALA A 182 -0.71 12.51 10.44
CA ALA A 182 -1.83 13.45 10.42
C ALA A 182 -3.19 12.74 10.36
N LEU A 183 -3.30 11.62 9.63
CA LEU A 183 -4.50 10.78 9.66
C LEU A 183 -4.72 10.09 11.01
N ASN A 184 -3.66 9.76 11.72
CA ASN A 184 -3.74 9.09 13.02
C ASN A 184 -4.03 10.06 14.17
N ASP A 185 -3.67 11.33 14.02
CA ASP A 185 -3.98 12.42 14.96
C ASP A 185 -5.50 12.68 15.02
N ASP A 186 -6.24 12.36 13.95
CA ASP A 186 -7.70 12.43 13.91
C ASP A 186 -8.34 11.05 14.22
N PRO A 187 -9.09 10.93 15.33
CA PRO A 187 -9.75 9.67 15.71
C PRO A 187 -10.77 9.17 14.68
N MET A 188 -11.31 10.03 13.81
CA MET A 188 -12.25 9.63 12.75
C MET A 188 -11.55 8.91 11.60
N ASN A 189 -10.23 9.12 11.45
CA ASN A 189 -9.44 8.59 10.34
C ASN A 189 -8.55 7.39 10.76
N THR A 190 -8.49 7.03 12.06
CA THR A 190 -7.64 5.92 12.57
C THR A 190 -7.91 4.57 11.88
N LYS A 191 -9.16 4.30 11.49
CA LYS A 191 -9.49 3.08 10.74
C LYS A 191 -8.83 3.07 9.35
N LEU A 192 -8.80 4.20 8.66
CA LEU A 192 -8.15 4.33 7.35
C LEU A 192 -6.65 4.09 7.44
N VAL A 193 -6.00 4.54 8.52
CA VAL A 193 -4.59 4.27 8.78
C VAL A 193 -4.34 2.77 8.92
N SER A 194 -5.20 2.06 9.66
CA SER A 194 -5.11 0.60 9.81
C SER A 194 -5.31 -0.12 8.48
N ASP A 195 -6.30 0.30 7.68
CA ASP A 195 -6.56 -0.26 6.35
C ASP A 195 -5.36 -0.03 5.42
N LEU A 196 -4.77 1.17 5.43
CA LEU A 196 -3.55 1.50 4.66
C LEU A 196 -2.34 0.69 5.09
N ALA A 197 -2.14 0.49 6.39
CA ALA A 197 -1.03 -0.29 6.93
C ALA A 197 -1.17 -1.79 6.59
N SER A 198 -2.39 -2.32 6.58
CA SER A 198 -2.69 -3.71 6.22
C SER A 198 -2.62 -4.00 4.72
N CYS A 199 -2.44 -2.96 3.88
CA CYS A 199 -2.39 -3.12 2.44
C CYS A 199 -1.09 -3.81 2.00
N ASP A 200 -1.23 -5.07 1.57
CA ASP A 200 -0.16 -5.87 0.97
C ASP A 200 0.31 -5.23 -0.35
N VAL A 201 1.55 -4.77 -0.37
CA VAL A 201 2.22 -4.21 -1.55
C VAL A 201 3.30 -5.16 -2.01
N LYS A 202 3.11 -5.69 -3.21
CA LYS A 202 4.02 -6.64 -3.84
C LYS A 202 4.98 -5.89 -4.74
N GLN A 203 6.16 -6.48 -4.95
CA GLN A 203 7.18 -5.92 -5.83
C GLN A 203 6.66 -5.70 -7.26
N ASP A 204 5.75 -6.56 -7.73
CA ASP A 204 5.14 -6.40 -9.06
C ASP A 204 4.22 -5.17 -9.15
N ASP A 205 3.64 -4.72 -8.04
CA ASP A 205 2.86 -3.49 -8.01
C ASP A 205 3.75 -2.26 -8.21
N LEU A 206 4.98 -2.26 -7.67
CA LEU A 206 5.95 -1.21 -7.94
C LEU A 206 6.38 -1.19 -9.41
N LYS A 207 6.63 -2.35 -10.01
CA LYS A 207 7.01 -2.44 -11.44
C LYS A 207 5.89 -1.89 -12.32
N LEU A 208 4.63 -2.21 -11.99
CA LEU A 208 3.47 -1.67 -12.69
C LEU A 208 3.39 -0.14 -12.55
N LEU A 209 3.55 0.39 -11.33
CA LEU A 209 3.55 1.84 -11.12
C LEU A 209 4.68 2.54 -11.90
N GLN A 210 5.90 1.96 -11.89
CA GLN A 210 7.04 2.47 -12.65
C GLN A 210 6.83 2.41 -14.17
N ALA A 211 6.05 1.44 -14.65
CA ALA A 211 5.63 1.35 -16.05
C ALA A 211 4.52 2.36 -16.43
N GLY A 212 4.15 3.26 -15.52
CA GLY A 212 3.12 4.28 -15.73
C GLY A 212 1.69 3.74 -15.58
N ALA A 213 1.51 2.61 -14.89
CA ALA A 213 0.18 2.06 -14.69
C ALA A 213 -0.71 3.01 -13.86
N THR A 214 -1.89 3.31 -14.38
CA THR A 214 -2.87 4.20 -13.72
C THR A 214 -3.67 3.45 -12.65
N VAL A 215 -4.34 4.18 -11.74
CA VAL A 215 -5.16 3.64 -10.62
C VAL A 215 -6.05 2.46 -11.04
N PRO A 216 -6.74 2.49 -12.21
CA PRO A 216 -7.55 1.35 -12.64
C PRO A 216 -6.72 0.09 -12.84
N GLN A 217 -5.50 0.17 -13.37
CA GLN A 217 -4.68 -1.00 -13.71
C GLN A 217 -4.11 -1.71 -12.48
N LEU A 218 -3.83 -0.97 -11.40
CA LEU A 218 -3.35 -1.53 -10.13
C LEU A 218 -4.48 -2.08 -9.25
N ALA A 219 -5.69 -1.52 -9.35
CA ALA A 219 -6.89 -2.04 -8.69
C ALA A 219 -7.55 -3.21 -9.45
N ASN A 220 -7.20 -3.41 -10.73
CA ASN A 220 -7.86 -4.39 -11.60
C ASN A 220 -7.23 -5.79 -11.52
N ARG A 221 -7.74 -6.58 -10.57
CA ARG A 221 -8.03 -7.98 -10.91
C ARG A 221 -9.21 -8.01 -11.89
N PRO A 222 -9.21 -8.86 -12.95
CA PRO A 222 -10.14 -8.75 -14.09
C PRO A 222 -11.66 -8.85 -13.81
N GLY A 223 -12.11 -9.02 -12.57
CA GLY A 223 -13.54 -9.06 -12.22
C GLY A 223 -14.11 -7.73 -11.71
N PHE A 224 -13.29 -6.83 -11.17
CA PHE A 224 -13.79 -5.70 -10.37
C PHE A 224 -14.24 -4.50 -11.23
N GLN A 225 -13.55 -4.19 -12.33
CA GLN A 225 -13.95 -3.11 -13.26
C GLN A 225 -15.33 -3.38 -13.89
N THR A 226 -15.59 -4.63 -14.30
CA THR A 226 -16.87 -5.05 -14.87
C THR A 226 -17.99 -4.86 -13.86
N LEU A 227 -17.73 -5.21 -12.59
CA LEU A 227 -18.64 -5.02 -11.46
C LEU A 227 -18.91 -3.53 -11.16
N VAL A 228 -17.87 -2.70 -11.02
CA VAL A 228 -18.03 -1.26 -10.72
C VAL A 228 -18.76 -0.54 -11.86
N THR A 229 -18.40 -0.83 -13.11
CA THR A 229 -19.07 -0.21 -14.27
C THR A 229 -20.54 -0.61 -14.33
N LEU A 230 -20.87 -1.88 -14.05
CA LEU A 230 -22.25 -2.35 -14.02
C LEU A 230 -23.06 -1.80 -12.84
N VAL A 231 -22.43 -1.61 -11.68
CA VAL A 231 -23.07 -0.97 -10.51
C VAL A 231 -23.36 0.52 -10.79
N CYS A 232 -22.42 1.24 -11.42
CA CYS A 232 -22.65 2.63 -11.82
C CYS A 232 -23.78 2.76 -12.86
N MET A 233 -23.79 1.90 -13.89
CA MET A 233 -24.88 1.85 -14.87
C MET A 233 -26.23 1.55 -14.20
N PHE A 234 -26.29 0.64 -13.23
CA PHE A 234 -27.52 0.33 -12.50
C PHE A 234 -28.06 1.50 -11.69
N LYS A 235 -27.17 2.29 -11.09
CA LYS A 235 -27.54 3.43 -10.25
C LYS A 235 -28.10 4.58 -11.09
N GLU A 236 -27.54 4.83 -12.27
CA GLU A 236 -28.06 5.82 -13.23
C GLU A 236 -29.43 5.42 -13.80
N ILE A 237 -29.66 4.12 -14.06
CA ILE A 237 -30.95 3.59 -14.52
C ILE A 237 -32.03 3.68 -13.42
N GLN A 238 -31.70 3.48 -12.15
CA GLN A 238 -32.68 3.65 -11.06
C GLN A 238 -33.06 5.11 -10.82
N ILE A 239 -32.10 6.04 -10.94
CA ILE A 239 -32.36 7.47 -10.76
C ILE A 239 -33.28 8.00 -11.87
N SER A 240 -33.15 7.49 -13.10
CA SER A 240 -33.98 7.88 -14.24
C SER A 240 -35.40 7.28 -14.24
N ASN A 241 -35.70 6.35 -13.32
CA ASN A 241 -37.01 5.66 -13.22
C ASN A 241 -37.86 6.10 -12.01
N THR A 242 -37.60 7.27 -11.41
CA THR A 242 -38.37 7.73 -10.24
C THR A 242 -39.68 8.49 -10.55
N GLU A 243 -40.18 8.47 -11.79
CA GLU A 243 -41.57 8.83 -12.11
C GLU A 243 -42.14 7.89 -13.19
N PRO A 244 -43.17 7.07 -12.91
CA PRO A 244 -43.79 6.24 -13.94
C PRO A 244 -45.15 6.82 -14.36
N GLU A 245 -45.21 7.43 -15.53
CA GLU A 245 -46.46 7.53 -16.31
C GLU A 245 -46.22 7.15 -17.77
N SER A 246 -45.89 5.89 -18.03
CA SER A 246 -46.28 5.22 -19.28
C SER A 246 -45.99 3.72 -19.25
N HIS A 247 -46.95 2.95 -19.74
CA HIS A 247 -46.83 1.51 -19.95
C HIS A 247 -46.01 1.24 -21.22
N ASP A 248 -44.67 1.30 -21.12
CA ASP A 248 -43.81 0.84 -22.20
C ASP A 248 -43.20 -0.54 -21.88
N THR A 249 -43.71 -1.57 -22.57
CA THR A 249 -43.31 -2.98 -22.40
C THR A 249 -41.87 -3.26 -22.85
N SER A 250 -41.27 -2.38 -23.64
CA SER A 250 -39.87 -2.49 -24.09
C SER A 250 -38.86 -2.39 -22.95
N LEU A 251 -39.14 -1.53 -21.95
CA LEU A 251 -38.22 -1.29 -20.84
C LEU A 251 -38.07 -2.52 -19.93
N SER A 252 -39.11 -3.37 -19.87
CA SER A 252 -39.10 -4.57 -19.01
C SER A 252 -38.09 -5.62 -19.49
N ALA A 253 -37.87 -5.75 -20.80
CA ALA A 253 -36.95 -6.73 -21.37
C ALA A 253 -35.49 -6.42 -21.03
N ASP A 254 -35.11 -5.14 -21.07
CA ASP A 254 -33.75 -4.70 -20.73
C ASP A 254 -33.49 -4.77 -19.22
N LEU A 255 -34.50 -4.47 -18.39
CA LEU A 255 -34.46 -4.70 -16.95
C LEU A 255 -34.27 -6.19 -16.61
N TYR A 256 -34.98 -7.10 -17.29
CA TYR A 256 -34.80 -8.55 -17.12
C TYR A 256 -33.41 -9.03 -17.58
N ARG A 257 -32.87 -8.47 -18.67
CA ARG A 257 -31.50 -8.76 -19.13
C ARG A 257 -30.45 -8.30 -18.13
N LEU A 258 -30.61 -7.10 -17.58
CA LEU A 258 -29.74 -6.54 -16.54
C LEU A 258 -29.81 -7.35 -15.24
N GLN A 259 -31.00 -7.77 -14.81
CA GLN A 259 -31.17 -8.62 -13.63
C GLN A 259 -30.55 -10.02 -13.82
N SER A 260 -30.64 -10.57 -15.04
CA SER A 260 -29.99 -11.83 -15.42
C SER A 260 -28.47 -11.71 -15.43
N MET A 261 -27.93 -10.60 -15.94
CA MET A 261 -26.49 -10.30 -15.87
C MET A 261 -26.01 -10.16 -14.42
N TYR A 262 -26.74 -9.43 -13.58
CA TYR A 262 -26.42 -9.26 -12.16
C TYR A 262 -26.37 -10.60 -11.42
N LYS A 263 -27.35 -11.50 -11.66
CA LYS A 263 -27.33 -12.87 -11.11
C LYS A 263 -26.13 -13.70 -11.60
N LYS A 264 -25.73 -13.56 -12.87
CA LYS A 264 -24.52 -14.22 -13.40
C LYS A 264 -23.24 -13.68 -12.75
N ILE A 265 -23.19 -12.39 -12.47
CA ILE A 265 -22.03 -11.73 -11.84
C ILE A 265 -21.86 -12.14 -10.38
N ILE A 266 -22.97 -12.26 -9.63
CA ILE A 266 -22.93 -12.82 -8.28
C ILE A 266 -22.39 -14.26 -8.33
N LYS A 267 -22.82 -15.06 -9.31
CA LYS A 267 -22.29 -16.42 -9.49
C LYS A 267 -20.78 -16.41 -9.83
N MET A 268 -20.30 -15.47 -10.64
CA MET A 268 -18.88 -15.31 -10.98
C MET A 268 -18.00 -14.99 -9.76
N SER A 269 -18.51 -14.28 -8.76
CA SER A 269 -17.75 -13.99 -7.53
C SER A 269 -17.44 -15.23 -6.67
N SER A 270 -18.10 -16.36 -6.99
CA SER A 270 -17.90 -17.66 -6.32
C SER A 270 -17.22 -18.72 -7.20
N MET A 271 -16.81 -18.37 -8.43
CA MET A 271 -16.22 -19.32 -9.37
C MET A 271 -14.70 -19.46 -9.16
N ASP A 272 -14.20 -20.68 -9.26
CA ASP A 272 -12.76 -20.92 -9.31
C ASP A 272 -12.17 -20.47 -10.67
N LEU A 273 -10.83 -20.42 -10.74
CA LEU A 273 -10.12 -19.93 -11.91
C LEU A 273 -10.43 -20.72 -13.19
N HIS A 274 -10.68 -22.02 -13.08
CA HIS A 274 -10.95 -22.88 -14.22
C HIS A 274 -12.38 -22.65 -14.76
N GLN A 275 -13.35 -22.53 -13.86
CA GLN A 275 -14.73 -22.18 -14.18
C GLN A 275 -14.83 -20.79 -14.83
N TYR A 276 -14.04 -19.83 -14.34
CA TYR A 276 -13.95 -18.50 -14.93
C TYR A 276 -13.39 -18.53 -16.37
N GLN A 277 -12.34 -19.32 -16.60
CA GLN A 277 -11.74 -19.47 -17.94
C GLN A 277 -12.71 -20.10 -18.95
N GLN A 278 -13.44 -21.15 -18.56
CA GLN A 278 -14.47 -21.75 -19.41
C GLN A 278 -15.59 -20.75 -19.74
N PHE A 279 -16.02 -19.97 -18.75
CA PHE A 279 -17.04 -18.95 -18.95
C PHE A 279 -16.60 -17.87 -19.96
N VAL A 280 -15.37 -17.37 -19.85
CA VAL A 280 -14.81 -16.39 -20.80
C VAL A 280 -14.74 -16.97 -22.21
N GLN A 281 -14.38 -18.25 -22.34
CA GLN A 281 -14.33 -18.94 -23.62
C GLN A 281 -15.72 -19.06 -24.26
N THR A 282 -16.74 -19.50 -23.51
CA THR A 282 -18.13 -19.56 -23.99
C THR A 282 -18.69 -18.18 -24.33
N ALA A 283 -18.36 -17.14 -23.54
CA ALA A 283 -18.81 -15.78 -23.80
C ALA A 283 -18.21 -15.21 -25.11
N ASN A 284 -16.97 -15.58 -25.43
CA ASN A 284 -16.33 -15.19 -26.69
C ASN A 284 -16.95 -15.92 -27.89
N GLU A 285 -17.33 -17.19 -27.76
CA GLU A 285 -18.00 -17.95 -28.82
C GLU A 285 -19.38 -17.37 -29.18
N VAL A 286 -20.14 -16.90 -28.19
CA VAL A 286 -21.45 -16.25 -28.41
C VAL A 286 -21.31 -14.88 -29.08
N ARG A 287 -20.15 -14.21 -28.96
CA ARG A 287 -19.92 -12.89 -29.56
C ARG A 287 -19.73 -12.95 -31.08
N TYR A 288 -19.59 -14.14 -31.66
CA TYR A 288 -19.41 -14.40 -33.09
C TYR A 288 -20.65 -15.02 -33.77
N LEU A 289 -21.80 -15.06 -33.08
CA LEU A 289 -23.11 -15.40 -33.63
C LEU A 289 -24.01 -14.16 -33.65
#